data_AF-A0A527FYE2-F1
#
_entry.id   AF-A0A527FYE2-F1
#
_cell.length_a   1.000
_cell.length_b   1.000
_cell.length_c   1.000
_cell.angle_alpha   90.00
_cell.angle_beta   90.00
_cell.angle_gamma   90.00
#
_symmetry.space_group_name_H-M   'P 1'
#
loop_
_entity.id
_entity.type
_entity.pdbx_description
1 polymer ?
#
loop_
_entity_poly.entity_id
_entity_poly.type
_entity_poly.pdbx_seq_one_letter_code
_entity_poly.pdbx_strand_id
1 'polypeptide(L)'
;WTDNAIPFLALVATLATFGSIIPGFFKLTALQESTRQLGEFSMVVTGMTVVMLGGGIDLSVGSIFALSCFSAVYVFFILEQSIWLALAASLA
;
A
#
# COMPACT_ATOMS: atom_id res chain seq x y z
N TRP A 1 18.34 -23.49 -4.55
CA TRP A 1 18.14 -22.90 -5.90
C TRP A 1 16.66 -22.81 -6.25
N THR A 2 15.85 -23.81 -5.92
CA THR A 2 14.40 -23.82 -6.17
C THR A 2 13.68 -22.69 -5.40
N ASP A 3 14.14 -22.36 -4.19
CA ASP A 3 13.54 -21.34 -3.31
C ASP A 3 13.57 -19.91 -3.88
N ASN A 4 14.57 -19.58 -4.69
CA ASN A 4 14.65 -18.28 -5.38
C ASN A 4 14.09 -18.34 -6.81
N ALA A 5 14.11 -19.53 -7.44
CA ALA A 5 13.61 -19.71 -8.79
C ALA A 5 12.07 -19.56 -8.85
N ILE A 6 11.35 -20.05 -7.84
CA ILE A 6 9.89 -19.96 -7.80
C ILE A 6 9.41 -18.49 -7.73
N PRO A 7 9.89 -17.64 -6.79
CA PRO A 7 9.54 -16.22 -6.77
C PRO A 7 9.93 -15.48 -8.05
N PHE A 8 11.09 -15.82 -8.64
CA PHE A 8 11.54 -15.20 -9.88
C PHE A 8 10.63 -15.55 -11.07
N LEU A 9 10.26 -16.82 -11.21
CA LEU A 9 9.33 -17.24 -12.25
C LEU A 9 7.94 -16.63 -12.06
N ALA A 10 7.47 -16.52 -10.81
CA ALA A 10 6.23 -15.82 -10.50
C ALA A 10 6.29 -14.34 -10.88
N LEU A 11 7.42 -13.66 -10.64
CA LEU A 11 7.66 -12.28 -11.07
C LEU A 11 7.60 -12.14 -12.60
N VAL A 12 8.28 -13.02 -13.34
CA VAL A 12 8.27 -12.97 -14.81
C VAL A 12 6.87 -13.22 -15.36
N ALA A 13 6.14 -14.18 -14.79
CA ALA A 13 4.77 -14.49 -15.18
C ALA A 13 3.83 -13.30 -14.93
N THR A 14 3.91 -12.64 -13.78
CA THR A 14 3.05 -11.48 -13.46
C THR A 14 3.38 -10.27 -14.33
N LEU A 15 4.66 -9.99 -14.61
CA LEU A 15 5.04 -8.90 -15.52
C LEU A 15 4.56 -9.16 -16.95
N ALA A 16 4.63 -10.41 -17.44
CA ALA A 16 4.17 -10.75 -18.78
C ALA A 16 2.63 -10.66 -18.92
N THR A 17 1.88 -11.11 -17.91
CA THR A 17 0.42 -11.04 -17.94
C THR A 17 -0.08 -9.60 -17.82
N PHE A 18 0.34 -8.86 -16.81
CA PHE A 18 -0.13 -7.49 -16.62
C PHE A 18 0.44 -6.53 -17.67
N GLY A 19 1.66 -6.77 -18.14
CA GLY A 19 2.27 -6.00 -19.23
C GLY A 19 1.57 -6.18 -20.58
N SER A 20 0.90 -7.31 -20.83
CA SER A 20 0.14 -7.56 -22.06
C SER A 20 -1.33 -7.16 -21.97
N ILE A 21 -1.94 -7.23 -20.78
CA ILE A 21 -3.35 -6.88 -20.58
C ILE A 21 -3.54 -5.37 -20.42
N ILE A 22 -2.61 -4.67 -19.75
CA ILE A 22 -2.79 -3.25 -19.38
C ILE A 22 -2.08 -2.34 -20.40
N PRO A 23 -2.81 -1.54 -21.19
CA PRO A 23 -2.20 -0.64 -22.16
C PRO A 23 -1.38 0.45 -21.46
N GLY A 24 -0.08 0.48 -21.72
CA GLY A 24 0.83 1.47 -21.13
C GLY A 24 1.39 1.09 -19.76
N PHE A 25 1.32 -0.19 -19.36
CA PHE A 25 1.89 -0.69 -18.11
C PHE A 25 3.37 -0.31 -17.90
N PHE A 26 4.20 -0.42 -18.94
CA PHE A 26 5.63 -0.07 -18.88
C PHE A 26 5.92 1.41 -19.17
N LYS A 27 4.91 2.29 -19.19
CA LYS A 27 5.15 3.73 -19.34
C LYS A 27 5.84 4.26 -18.08
N LEU A 28 6.80 5.15 -18.26
CA LEU A 28 7.50 5.83 -17.17
C LEU A 28 6.55 6.46 -16.15
N THR A 29 5.44 7.05 -16.62
CA THR A 29 4.44 7.66 -15.75
C THR A 29 3.68 6.64 -14.89
N ALA A 30 3.32 5.49 -15.46
CA ALA A 30 2.66 4.42 -14.72
C ALA A 30 3.60 3.85 -13.64
N LEU A 31 4.87 3.62 -14.00
CA LEU A 31 5.89 3.15 -13.06
C LEU A 31 6.17 4.17 -11.94
N GLN A 32 6.19 5.47 -12.26
CA GLN A 32 6.34 6.54 -11.26
C GLN A 32 5.17 6.56 -10.26
N GLU A 33 3.92 6.47 -10.72
CA GLU A 33 2.77 6.45 -9.81
C GLU A 33 2.73 5.19 -8.95
N SER A 34 3.04 4.02 -9.51
CA SER A 34 3.19 2.81 -8.71
C SER A 34 4.29 2.94 -7.67
N THR A 35 5.42 3.57 -8.00
CA THR A 35 6.52 3.82 -7.06
C THR A 35 6.09 4.79 -5.96
N ARG A 36 5.28 5.81 -6.27
CA ARG A 36 4.74 6.76 -5.28
C ARG A 36 3.83 6.05 -4.27
N GLN A 37 2.91 5.21 -4.75
CA GLN A 37 2.03 4.41 -3.89
C GLN A 37 2.83 3.41 -3.04
N LEU A 38 3.82 2.75 -3.65
CA LEU A 38 4.75 1.86 -2.92
C LEU A 38 5.58 2.64 -1.89
N GLY A 39 5.92 3.90 -2.16
CA GLY A 39 6.62 4.78 -1.23
C GLY A 39 5.83 5.00 0.06
N GLU A 40 4.54 5.28 -0.05
CA GLU A 40 3.63 5.41 1.11
C GLU A 40 3.60 4.12 1.94
N PHE A 41 3.42 2.96 1.29
CA PHE A 41 3.46 1.67 1.98
C PHE A 41 4.82 1.32 2.55
N SER A 42 5.92 1.70 1.89
CA SER A 42 7.28 1.41 2.39
C SER A 42 7.55 2.11 3.72
N MET A 43 7.04 3.34 3.90
CA MET A 43 7.12 4.05 5.17
C MET A 43 6.37 3.30 6.28
N VAL A 44 5.16 2.81 6.00
CA VAL A 44 4.39 1.98 6.96
C VAL A 44 5.14 0.69 7.30
N VAL A 45 5.72 0.02 6.30
CA VAL A 45 6.51 -1.19 6.50
C VAL A 45 7.76 -0.94 7.34
N THR A 46 8.46 0.19 7.16
CA THR A 46 9.58 0.57 8.03
C THR A 46 9.15 0.83 9.47
N GLY A 47 7.92 1.33 9.71
CA GLY A 47 7.35 1.40 11.06
C GLY A 47 7.04 0.01 11.62
N MET A 48 6.46 -0.87 10.79
CA MET A 48 6.18 -2.27 11.17
C MET A 48 7.45 -3.02 11.58
N THR A 49 8.57 -2.84 10.88
CA THR A 49 9.82 -3.51 11.26
C THR A 49 10.29 -3.09 12.65
N VAL A 50 10.17 -1.81 13.02
CA VAL A 50 10.51 -1.33 14.38
C VAL A 50 9.60 -1.98 15.42
N VAL A 51 8.29 -2.07 15.16
CA VAL A 51 7.33 -2.71 16.10
C VAL A 51 7.61 -4.19 16.25
N MET A 52 7.89 -4.92 15.16
CA MET A 52 8.27 -6.33 15.22
C MET A 52 9.56 -6.55 16.01
N LEU A 53 10.57 -5.70 15.84
CA LEU A 53 11.81 -5.77 16.61
C LEU A 53 11.57 -5.51 18.11
N GLY A 54 10.59 -4.69 18.46
CA GLY A 54 10.14 -4.44 19.83
C GLY A 54 9.27 -5.55 20.45
N GLY A 55 9.00 -6.64 19.71
CA GLY A 55 8.12 -7.74 20.15
C GLY A 55 6.62 -7.49 19.93
N GLY A 56 6.26 -6.49 19.14
CA GLY A 56 4.88 -6.20 18.75
C GLY A 56 4.38 -7.07 17.58
N ILE A 57 3.07 -7.05 17.37
CA ILE A 57 2.40 -7.83 16.33
C ILE A 57 2.36 -7.01 15.03
N ASP A 58 2.99 -7.51 13.97
CA ASP A 58 3.08 -6.89 12.64
C ASP A 58 1.75 -6.35 12.10
N LEU A 59 0.67 -7.12 12.26
CA LEU A 59 -0.67 -6.82 11.74
C LEU A 59 -1.32 -5.59 12.38
N SER A 60 -0.88 -5.19 13.58
CA SER A 60 -1.48 -4.06 14.34
C SER A 60 -1.21 -2.69 13.71
N VAL A 61 -0.04 -2.48 13.12
CA VAL A 61 0.30 -1.20 12.48
C VAL A 61 -0.42 -1.08 11.13
N GLY A 62 -0.50 -2.17 10.38
CA GLY A 62 -1.24 -2.22 9.11
C GLY A 62 -2.73 -1.97 9.30
N SER A 63 -3.34 -2.51 10.37
CA SER A 63 -4.76 -2.29 10.65
C SER A 63 -5.08 -0.85 11.08
N ILE A 64 -4.21 -0.20 11.87
CA ILE A 64 -4.37 1.22 12.23
C ILE A 64 -4.26 2.11 10.99
N PHE A 65 -3.28 1.86 10.13
CA PHE A 65 -3.14 2.61 8.87
C PHE A 65 -4.38 2.44 7.98
N ALA A 66 -4.85 1.20 7.80
CA ALA A 66 -6.04 0.92 7.01
C ALA A 66 -7.30 1.58 7.58
N LEU A 67 -7.50 1.53 8.90
CA LEU A 67 -8.65 2.15 9.58
C LEU A 67 -8.62 3.68 9.43
N SER A 68 -7.45 4.30 9.58
CA SER A 68 -7.26 5.75 9.45
C SER A 68 -7.54 6.24 8.02
N CYS A 69 -7.02 5.55 7.00
CA CYS A 69 -7.34 5.88 5.60
C CYS A 69 -8.83 5.65 5.30
N PHE A 70 -9.40 4.55 5.79
CA PHE A 70 -10.82 4.25 5.60
C PHE A 70 -11.71 5.31 6.23
N SER A 71 -11.45 5.73 7.48
CA SER A 71 -12.24 6.76 8.16
C SER A 71 -12.14 8.12 7.46
N ALA A 72 -10.94 8.49 6.98
CA ALA A 72 -10.76 9.72 6.21
C ALA A 72 -11.59 9.72 4.93
N VAL A 73 -11.50 8.64 4.13
CA VAL A 73 -12.23 8.49 2.87
C VAL A 73 -13.74 8.40 3.12
N TYR A 74 -14.17 7.66 4.14
CA TYR A 74 -15.59 7.52 4.49
C TYR A 74 -16.21 8.87 4.89
N VAL A 75 -15.56 9.63 5.78
CA VAL A 75 -16.08 10.93 6.22
C VAL A 75 -16.08 11.95 5.09
N PHE A 76 -15.05 11.96 4.25
CA PHE A 76 -14.94 12.94 3.17
C PHE A 76 -15.80 12.63 1.95
N PHE A 77 -15.80 11.39 1.46
CA PHE A 77 -16.49 11.02 0.21
C PHE A 77 -17.88 10.44 0.40
N ILE A 78 -18.16 9.75 1.53
CA ILE A 78 -19.48 9.13 1.75
C ILE A 78 -20.38 10.05 2.58
N LEU A 79 -19.85 10.66 3.64
CA LEU A 79 -20.61 11.60 4.47
C LEU A 79 -20.55 13.05 3.98
N GLU A 80 -19.77 13.32 2.92
CA GLU A 80 -19.57 14.64 2.31
C GLU A 80 -19.21 15.73 3.33
N GLN A 81 -18.49 15.36 4.40
CA GLN A 81 -18.13 16.30 5.46
C GLN A 81 -16.86 17.07 5.14
N SER A 82 -16.65 18.15 5.90
CA SER A 82 -15.46 18.99 5.76
C SER A 82 -14.15 18.22 5.96
N ILE A 83 -13.09 18.71 5.33
CA ILE A 83 -11.73 18.14 5.43
C ILE A 83 -11.23 18.08 6.87
N TRP A 84 -11.66 19.02 7.71
CA TRP A 84 -11.31 19.05 9.13
C TRP A 84 -11.92 17.89 9.91
N LEU A 85 -13.15 17.51 9.58
CA LEU A 85 -13.80 16.35 10.17
C LEU A 85 -13.15 15.04 9.70
N ALA A 86 -12.77 14.96 8.42
CA ALA A 86 -12.04 13.80 7.90
C ALA A 86 -10.67 13.63 8.57
N LEU A 87 -9.95 14.74 8.80
CA LEU A 87 -8.70 14.74 9.56
C LEU A 87 -8.92 14.24 11.00
N ALA A 88 -9.92 14.79 11.70
CA ALA A 88 -10.24 14.36 13.05
C ALA A 88 -10.61 12.86 13.11
N ALA A 89 -11.38 12.36 12.14
CA ALA A 89 -11.74 10.95 12.05
C ALA A 89 -10.56 10.03 11.73
N SER A 90 -9.55 10.51 11.01
CA SER A 90 -8.33 9.75 10.72
C SER A 90 -7.37 9.63 11.92
N LEU A 91 -7.51 10.54 12.90
CA LEU A 91 -6.68 10.61 14.10
C LEU A 91 -7.30 9.92 15.32
N ALA A 92 -8.61 9.70 15.30
CA ALA A 92 -9.37 9.03 16.35
C ALA A 92 -9.23 7.51 16.29
#